data_AF-A0A7V3NT35-F1
#
_entry.id   AF-A0A7V3NT35-F1
#
_cell.length_a   1.000
_cell.length_b   1.000
_cell.length_c   1.000
_cell.angle_alpha   90.00
_cell.angle_beta   90.00
_cell.angle_gamma   90.00
#
_symmetry.space_group_name_H-M   'P 1'
#
loop_
_entity.id
_entity.type
_entity.pdbx_description
1 polymer ?
#
loop_
_entity_poly.entity_id
_entity_poly.type
_entity_poly.pdbx_seq_one_letter_code
_entity_poly.pdbx_strand_id
1 'polypeptide(L)'
;MAKLEISVFEKLTQPGPRLPWIKKWLTDEVWSLSRYNRLKIYDFLFQGEEIVNSFESLISSAAGRVYDELTSPSDSRKKLLDFLTSADKAIVILDGLSLREIPVVIMLAEKSGYTVTNIDCSVSATPSETIDFIDREFGCGEISPSQIQGRRELKEKGICAFYHGDYNLPFFGDYGGHPLLLWSPFPDSTYRDSGAKFVSHFENIHAFFETVWMNTVQQIKGKRNVVITSDHGYIFFGTGMDFVRSQVEVKALNEYFGNERWISLAKKPAPPASDDVYIDNLRKVAIIKGRIKTKSTGEGGARLYKHGGLSLMEMIIPWIELEKKL
;
A
#
# COMPACT_ATOMS: atom_id res chain seq x y z
N MET A 1 9.73 -10.17 21.97
CA MET A 1 10.62 -10.36 20.80
C MET A 1 10.36 -11.73 20.18
N ALA A 2 9.57 -11.80 19.12
CA ALA A 2 9.63 -12.98 18.25
C ALA A 2 11.06 -13.03 17.69
N LYS A 3 11.84 -14.04 18.07
CA LYS A 3 13.19 -14.20 17.55
C LYS A 3 13.06 -14.41 16.05
N LEU A 4 13.60 -13.48 15.24
CA LEU A 4 13.88 -13.76 13.84
C LEU A 4 14.76 -15.01 13.84
N GLU A 5 14.20 -16.12 13.40
CA GLU A 5 14.89 -17.40 13.40
C GLU A 5 15.99 -17.41 12.34
N ILE A 6 17.00 -18.25 12.53
CA ILE A 6 18.10 -18.46 11.57
C ILE A 6 17.56 -18.74 10.16
N SER A 7 16.41 -19.43 10.07
CA SER A 7 15.69 -19.73 8.84
C SER A 7 15.35 -18.48 8.00
N VAL A 8 15.08 -17.34 8.63
CA VAL A 8 14.82 -16.07 7.93
C VAL A 8 16.08 -15.53 7.26
N PHE A 9 17.21 -15.61 7.95
CA PHE A 9 18.50 -15.17 7.40
C PHE A 9 18.93 -16.05 6.21
N GLU A 10 18.72 -17.36 6.31
CA GLU A 10 18.97 -18.30 5.21
C GLU A 10 18.12 -17.94 3.98
N LYS A 11 16.84 -17.62 4.16
CA LYS A 11 15.96 -17.19 3.07
C LYS A 11 16.42 -15.89 2.41
N LEU A 12 16.88 -14.91 3.18
CA LEU A 12 17.38 -13.63 2.64
C LEU A 12 18.69 -13.77 1.86
N THR A 13 19.54 -14.72 2.25
CA THR A 13 20.87 -14.93 1.65
C THR A 13 20.87 -15.89 0.47
N GLN A 14 19.83 -16.73 0.31
CA GLN A 14 19.68 -17.64 -0.82
C GLN A 14 19.72 -16.92 -2.19
N PRO A 15 20.27 -17.57 -3.24
CA PRO A 15 20.15 -17.08 -4.60
C PRO A 15 18.69 -16.96 -5.06
N GLY A 16 18.42 -16.03 -5.98
CA GLY A 16 17.07 -15.82 -6.53
C GLY A 16 16.25 -14.74 -5.81
N PRO A 17 15.01 -14.50 -6.25
CA PRO A 17 14.14 -13.44 -5.73
C PRO A 17 13.63 -13.77 -4.31
N ARG A 18 13.63 -12.77 -3.42
CA ARG A 18 13.10 -12.90 -2.04
C ARG A 18 11.65 -12.49 -1.94
N LEU A 19 11.20 -11.53 -2.74
CA LEU A 19 9.86 -10.95 -2.62
C LEU A 19 8.72 -11.97 -2.61
N PRO A 20 8.72 -13.06 -3.42
CA PRO A 20 7.65 -14.06 -3.34
C PRO A 20 7.52 -14.68 -1.94
N TRP A 21 8.64 -15.00 -1.29
CA TRP A 21 8.63 -15.53 0.08
C TRP A 21 8.23 -14.46 1.10
N ILE A 22 8.76 -13.24 0.98
CA ILE A 22 8.43 -12.12 1.88
C ILE A 22 6.92 -11.82 1.84
N LYS A 23 6.31 -11.76 0.65
CA LYS A 23 4.87 -11.55 0.47
C LYS A 23 4.07 -12.60 1.21
N LYS A 24 4.39 -13.88 0.98
CA LYS A 24 3.73 -15.00 1.64
C LYS A 24 3.89 -14.97 3.16
N TRP A 25 5.10 -14.68 3.64
CA TRP A 25 5.35 -14.55 5.09
C TRP A 25 4.52 -13.42 5.71
N LEU A 26 4.44 -12.26 5.03
CA LEU A 26 3.63 -11.13 5.49
C LEU A 26 2.14 -11.49 5.54
N THR A 27 1.59 -12.19 4.54
CA THR A 27 0.15 -12.51 4.49
C THR A 27 -0.24 -13.70 5.36
N ASP A 28 0.60 -14.73 5.41
CA ASP A 28 0.24 -16.02 6.03
C ASP A 28 0.61 -16.06 7.51
N GLU A 29 1.65 -15.32 7.90
CA GLU A 29 2.19 -15.36 9.27
C GLU A 29 1.98 -14.05 10.03
N VAL A 30 2.28 -12.89 9.44
CA VAL A 30 2.30 -11.60 10.17
C VAL A 30 0.92 -10.94 10.21
N TRP A 31 0.33 -10.69 9.04
CA TRP A 31 -0.94 -10.00 8.83
C TRP A 31 -2.06 -10.98 8.49
N SER A 32 -2.03 -12.16 9.10
CA SER A 32 -2.94 -13.25 8.77
C SER A 32 -4.30 -13.13 9.42
N LEU A 33 -5.32 -13.70 8.77
CA LEU A 33 -6.68 -13.78 9.30
C LEU A 33 -6.74 -14.49 10.66
N SER A 34 -5.91 -15.52 10.87
CA SER A 34 -5.82 -16.23 12.15
C SER A 34 -5.38 -15.32 13.29
N ARG A 35 -4.35 -14.49 13.08
CA ARG A 35 -3.90 -13.51 14.07
C ARG A 35 -4.95 -12.44 14.30
N TYR A 36 -5.54 -11.94 13.22
CA TYR A 36 -6.59 -10.93 13.28
C TYR A 36 -7.78 -11.37 14.14
N ASN A 37 -8.25 -12.61 13.98
CA ASN A 37 -9.38 -13.14 14.75
C ASN A 37 -9.06 -13.42 16.22
N ARG A 38 -7.78 -13.64 16.57
CA ARG A 38 -7.35 -13.98 17.93
C ARG A 38 -6.96 -12.77 18.76
N LEU A 39 -6.42 -11.73 18.13
CA LEU A 39 -5.88 -10.56 18.80
C LEU A 39 -6.89 -9.42 18.81
N LYS A 40 -6.75 -8.50 19.78
CA LYS A 40 -7.41 -7.20 19.69
C LYS A 40 -6.75 -6.40 18.56
N ILE A 41 -7.49 -5.47 17.95
CA ILE A 41 -7.00 -4.67 16.81
C ILE A 41 -5.71 -3.92 17.13
N TYR A 42 -5.62 -3.31 18.33
CA TYR A 42 -4.37 -2.71 18.82
C TYR A 42 -3.20 -3.70 18.85
N ASP A 43 -3.40 -4.89 19.44
CA ASP A 43 -2.34 -5.90 19.56
C ASP A 43 -1.95 -6.50 18.21
N PHE A 44 -2.92 -6.64 17.30
CA PHE A 44 -2.70 -7.08 15.92
C PHE A 44 -1.76 -6.12 15.19
N LEU A 45 -2.04 -4.80 15.27
CA LEU A 45 -1.15 -3.77 14.73
C LEU A 45 0.21 -3.84 15.40
N PHE A 46 0.27 -3.62 16.72
CA PHE A 46 1.53 -3.39 17.42
C PHE A 46 2.49 -4.58 17.29
N GLN A 47 2.02 -5.80 17.50
CA GLN A 47 2.87 -6.99 17.38
C GLN A 47 3.29 -7.24 15.93
N GLY A 48 2.43 -7.00 14.95
CA GLY A 48 2.79 -7.12 13.54
C GLY A 48 3.86 -6.10 13.14
N GLU A 49 3.71 -4.85 13.60
CA GLU A 49 4.68 -3.78 13.36
C GLU A 49 6.04 -4.07 13.99
N GLU A 50 6.09 -4.61 15.22
CA GLU A 50 7.35 -5.01 15.85
C GLU A 50 8.09 -6.07 15.01
N ILE A 51 7.36 -7.06 14.49
CA ILE A 51 7.92 -8.14 13.66
C ILE A 51 8.45 -7.56 12.34
N VAL A 52 7.65 -6.75 11.65
CA VAL A 52 8.06 -6.15 10.37
C VAL A 52 9.21 -5.17 10.56
N ASN A 53 9.17 -4.32 11.60
CA ASN A 53 10.25 -3.38 11.91
C ASN A 53 11.59 -4.11 12.12
N SER A 54 11.57 -5.19 12.90
CA SER A 54 12.77 -6.02 13.13
C SER A 54 13.29 -6.63 11.83
N PHE A 55 12.39 -7.11 10.97
CA PHE A 55 12.75 -7.70 9.68
C PHE A 55 13.27 -6.67 8.67
N GLU A 56 12.66 -5.49 8.59
CA GLU A 56 13.13 -4.41 7.72
C GLU A 56 14.48 -3.84 8.18
N SER A 57 14.76 -3.82 9.48
CA SER A 57 16.08 -3.45 10.00
C SER A 57 17.16 -4.42 9.53
N LEU A 58 16.84 -5.73 9.50
CA LEU A 58 17.72 -6.75 8.92
C LEU A 58 17.91 -6.54 7.42
N ILE A 59 16.83 -6.25 6.67
CA ILE A 59 16.91 -5.96 5.23
C ILE A 59 17.83 -4.76 4.97
N SER A 60 17.62 -3.66 5.70
CA SER A 60 18.40 -2.44 5.58
C SER A 60 19.89 -2.67 5.84
N SER A 61 20.22 -3.58 6.75
CA SER A 61 21.60 -3.82 7.18
C SER A 61 22.33 -4.89 6.35
N ALA A 62 21.62 -5.90 5.84
CA ALA A 62 22.24 -7.11 5.31
C ALA A 62 21.62 -7.64 3.99
N ALA A 63 20.49 -7.10 3.53
CA ALA A 63 19.80 -7.64 2.35
C ALA A 63 19.29 -6.53 1.40
N GLY A 64 20.16 -5.57 1.07
CA GLY A 64 19.83 -4.42 0.22
C GLY A 64 19.18 -4.75 -1.13
N ARG A 65 19.45 -5.95 -1.69
CA ARG A 65 18.80 -6.46 -2.93
C ARG A 65 17.28 -6.49 -2.88
N VAL A 66 16.68 -6.56 -1.68
CA VAL A 66 15.23 -6.50 -1.54
C VAL A 66 14.68 -5.16 -2.06
N TYR A 67 15.40 -4.05 -1.89
CA TYR A 67 14.99 -2.75 -2.43
C TYR A 67 15.04 -2.70 -3.96
N ASP A 68 16.01 -3.39 -4.58
CA ASP A 68 16.05 -3.54 -6.05
C ASP A 68 14.85 -4.37 -6.55
N GLU A 69 14.49 -5.42 -5.82
CA GLU A 69 13.29 -6.21 -6.13
C GLU A 69 12.00 -5.39 -5.95
N LEU A 70 11.91 -4.52 -4.94
CA LEU A 70 10.75 -3.65 -4.71
C LEU A 70 10.59 -2.57 -5.80
N THR A 71 11.67 -2.16 -6.44
CA THR A 71 11.66 -1.13 -7.50
C THR A 71 11.64 -1.72 -8.91
N SER A 72 11.73 -3.06 -9.00
CA SER A 72 11.59 -3.80 -10.25
C SER A 72 10.17 -3.71 -10.82
N PRO A 73 9.98 -3.91 -12.13
CA PRO A 73 8.66 -3.91 -12.75
C PRO A 73 7.67 -4.84 -12.04
N SER A 74 6.40 -4.43 -12.01
CA SER A 74 5.32 -5.22 -11.40
C SER A 74 5.13 -6.55 -12.13
N ASP A 75 4.56 -7.54 -11.42
CA ASP A 75 4.24 -8.84 -11.98
C ASP A 75 3.30 -8.69 -13.18
N SER A 76 3.75 -9.12 -14.36
CA SER A 76 2.97 -9.05 -15.60
C SER A 76 1.58 -9.68 -15.51
N ARG A 77 1.36 -10.62 -14.58
CA ARG A 77 0.07 -11.27 -14.34
C ARG A 77 -0.93 -10.42 -13.54
N LYS A 78 -0.46 -9.32 -12.93
CA LYS A 78 -1.24 -8.42 -12.06
C LYS A 78 -1.40 -7.02 -12.65
N LYS A 79 -1.40 -6.92 -13.98
CA LYS A 79 -1.67 -5.67 -14.67
C LYS A 79 -3.15 -5.36 -14.64
N LEU A 80 -3.51 -4.21 -14.07
CA LEU A 80 -4.92 -3.82 -13.87
C LEU A 80 -5.69 -3.73 -15.19
N LEU A 81 -5.06 -3.18 -16.23
CA LEU A 81 -5.66 -3.07 -17.56
C LEU A 81 -5.87 -4.42 -18.25
N ASP A 82 -4.99 -5.40 -18.00
CA ASP A 82 -5.12 -6.75 -18.56
C ASP A 82 -6.17 -7.57 -17.80
N PHE A 83 -6.48 -7.18 -16.55
CA PHE A 83 -7.62 -7.73 -15.84
C PHE A 83 -8.94 -7.15 -16.38
N LEU A 84 -9.05 -5.83 -16.60
CA LEU A 84 -10.29 -5.12 -17.01
C LEU A 84 -10.69 -5.33 -18.48
N THR A 85 -10.80 -6.58 -18.92
CA THR A 85 -11.05 -6.95 -20.33
C THR A 85 -12.51 -7.25 -20.65
N SER A 86 -13.38 -7.39 -19.66
CA SER A 86 -14.76 -7.87 -19.87
C SER A 86 -15.77 -7.23 -18.91
N ALA A 87 -17.03 -7.24 -19.36
CA ALA A 87 -18.19 -6.65 -18.69
C ALA A 87 -18.39 -7.11 -17.24
N ASP A 88 -18.03 -8.36 -16.93
CA ASP A 88 -18.25 -9.02 -15.65
C ASP A 88 -17.15 -8.71 -14.61
N LYS A 89 -16.14 -7.92 -14.98
CA LYS A 89 -14.98 -7.61 -14.14
C LYS A 89 -15.03 -6.23 -13.53
N ALA A 90 -14.54 -6.11 -12.31
CA ALA A 90 -14.31 -4.84 -11.64
C ALA A 90 -13.00 -4.83 -10.85
N ILE A 91 -12.39 -3.66 -10.77
CA ILE A 91 -11.29 -3.37 -9.85
C ILE A 91 -11.78 -2.29 -8.89
N VAL A 92 -11.54 -2.50 -7.60
CA VAL A 92 -11.70 -1.49 -6.56
C VAL A 92 -10.32 -1.17 -6.01
N ILE A 93 -9.89 0.08 -6.19
CA ILE A 93 -8.69 0.62 -5.57
C ILE A 93 -9.11 1.37 -4.31
N LEU A 94 -8.60 0.91 -3.17
CA LEU A 94 -8.72 1.57 -1.90
C LEU A 94 -7.38 2.27 -1.62
N ASP A 95 -7.37 3.60 -1.73
CA ASP A 95 -6.18 4.45 -1.64
C ASP A 95 -5.47 4.29 -0.29
N GLY A 96 -4.22 3.89 -0.30
CA GLY A 96 -3.46 3.61 0.93
C GLY A 96 -3.81 2.30 1.65
N LEU A 97 -4.57 1.37 1.05
CA LEU A 97 -4.84 0.06 1.63
C LEU A 97 -3.54 -0.77 1.77
N SER A 98 -3.24 -1.25 2.98
CA SER A 98 -2.05 -2.04 3.27
C SER A 98 -2.38 -3.51 3.52
N LEU A 99 -1.35 -4.33 3.72
CA LEU A 99 -1.51 -5.75 4.05
C LEU A 99 -2.25 -5.97 5.39
N ARG A 100 -2.22 -4.98 6.27
CA ARG A 100 -2.87 -5.02 7.60
C ARG A 100 -4.39 -5.15 7.49
N GLU A 101 -4.95 -4.60 6.40
CA GLU A 101 -6.38 -4.58 6.16
C GLU A 101 -6.88 -5.82 5.37
N ILE A 102 -5.99 -6.70 4.90
CA ILE A 102 -6.39 -7.94 4.18
C ILE A 102 -7.39 -8.77 4.99
N PRO A 103 -7.19 -9.03 6.30
CA PRO A 103 -8.14 -9.83 7.08
C PRO A 103 -9.56 -9.24 7.12
N VAL A 104 -9.71 -7.92 7.29
CA VAL A 104 -11.03 -7.30 7.34
C VAL A 104 -11.72 -7.34 5.98
N VAL A 105 -10.96 -7.20 4.88
CA VAL A 105 -11.50 -7.38 3.52
C VAL A 105 -12.02 -8.80 3.30
N ILE A 106 -11.27 -9.84 3.74
CA ILE A 106 -11.70 -11.24 3.62
C ILE A 106 -13.02 -11.47 4.37
N MET A 107 -13.10 -11.04 5.64
CA MET A 107 -14.31 -11.21 6.44
C MET A 107 -15.53 -10.50 5.83
N LEU A 108 -15.35 -9.27 5.33
CA LEU A 108 -16.43 -8.50 4.72
C LEU A 108 -16.87 -9.12 3.38
N ALA A 109 -15.93 -9.64 2.59
CA ALA A 109 -16.23 -10.39 1.37
C ALA A 109 -17.12 -11.60 1.68
N GLU A 110 -16.70 -12.46 2.62
CA GLU A 110 -17.46 -13.65 3.00
C GLU A 110 -18.83 -13.30 3.58
N LYS A 111 -18.90 -12.31 4.48
CA LYS A 111 -20.15 -11.81 5.09
C LYS A 111 -21.14 -11.28 4.05
N SER A 112 -20.65 -10.74 2.94
CA SER A 112 -21.48 -10.13 1.89
C SER A 112 -21.72 -11.01 0.66
N GLY A 113 -21.44 -12.31 0.77
CA GLY A 113 -21.78 -13.29 -0.27
C GLY A 113 -20.74 -13.40 -1.39
N TYR A 114 -19.54 -12.88 -1.20
CA TYR A 114 -18.41 -13.17 -2.08
C TYR A 114 -17.66 -14.42 -1.60
N THR A 115 -17.02 -15.10 -2.56
CA THR A 115 -15.99 -16.10 -2.33
C THR A 115 -14.65 -15.44 -2.58
N VAL A 116 -13.70 -15.54 -1.64
CA VAL A 116 -12.32 -15.13 -1.89
C VAL A 116 -11.63 -16.24 -2.69
N THR A 117 -11.28 -15.96 -3.94
CA THR A 117 -10.68 -16.95 -4.85
C THR A 117 -9.16 -16.94 -4.81
N ASN A 118 -8.56 -15.78 -4.52
CA ASN A 118 -7.12 -15.61 -4.40
C ASN A 118 -6.76 -14.49 -3.42
N ILE A 119 -5.72 -14.71 -2.60
CA ILE A 119 -5.10 -13.68 -1.75
C ILE A 119 -3.62 -13.66 -2.11
N ASP A 120 -3.16 -12.52 -2.61
CA ASP A 120 -1.78 -12.33 -3.02
C ASP A 120 -1.39 -10.85 -2.84
N CYS A 121 -0.20 -10.45 -3.28
CA CYS A 121 0.28 -9.07 -3.21
C CYS A 121 0.93 -8.61 -4.51
N SER A 122 0.67 -7.35 -4.88
CA SER A 122 1.41 -6.66 -5.95
C SER A 122 2.49 -5.75 -5.34
N VAL A 123 3.05 -4.87 -6.16
CA VAL A 123 4.04 -3.87 -5.72
C VAL A 123 3.56 -2.49 -6.18
N SER A 124 3.58 -1.50 -5.30
CA SER A 124 3.27 -0.08 -5.57
C SER A 124 4.26 0.52 -6.56
N ALA A 125 3.96 1.71 -7.09
CA ALA A 125 4.90 2.46 -7.92
C ALA A 125 6.13 2.92 -7.12
N THR A 126 7.10 3.47 -7.81
CA THR A 126 8.32 4.04 -7.22
C THR A 126 8.43 5.49 -7.68
N PRO A 127 8.34 6.50 -6.80
CA PRO A 127 7.98 6.40 -5.37
C PRO A 127 6.58 5.81 -5.14
N SER A 128 6.29 5.37 -3.92
CA SER A 128 4.99 4.80 -3.52
C SER A 128 3.95 5.91 -3.32
N GLU A 129 3.63 6.56 -4.43
CA GLU A 129 2.72 7.70 -4.53
C GLU A 129 1.63 7.40 -5.54
N THR A 130 0.46 7.99 -5.29
CA THR A 130 -0.74 7.80 -6.10
C THR A 130 -0.56 8.21 -7.56
N ILE A 131 0.11 9.33 -7.82
CA ILE A 131 0.28 9.85 -9.20
C ILE A 131 1.20 8.95 -10.02
N ASP A 132 2.28 8.43 -9.41
CA ASP A 132 3.21 7.50 -10.03
C ASP A 132 2.54 6.13 -10.28
N PHE A 133 1.65 5.70 -9.38
CA PHE A 133 0.83 4.51 -9.59
C PHE A 133 -0.12 4.66 -10.76
N ILE A 134 -0.81 5.80 -10.86
CA ILE A 134 -1.74 6.06 -11.96
C ILE A 134 -1.01 6.08 -13.31
N ASP A 135 0.13 6.75 -13.39
CA ASP A 135 0.93 6.77 -14.63
C ASP A 135 1.40 5.36 -14.99
N ARG A 136 1.96 4.62 -14.03
CA ARG A 136 2.48 3.26 -14.26
C ARG A 136 1.40 2.27 -14.70
N GLU A 137 0.26 2.25 -14.02
CA GLU A 137 -0.77 1.23 -14.25
C GLU A 137 -1.74 1.57 -15.39
N PHE A 138 -2.02 2.86 -15.59
CA PHE A 138 -3.04 3.31 -16.55
C PHE A 138 -2.50 4.16 -17.70
N GLY A 139 -1.24 4.60 -17.64
CA GLY A 139 -0.64 5.46 -18.67
C GLY A 139 -1.35 6.81 -18.82
N CYS A 140 -2.00 7.29 -17.75
CA CYS A 140 -2.78 8.52 -17.78
C CYS A 140 -1.97 9.79 -17.46
N GLY A 141 -0.66 9.66 -17.22
CA GLY A 141 0.21 10.73 -16.72
C GLY A 141 0.09 10.95 -15.22
N GLU A 142 0.85 11.92 -14.71
CA GLU A 142 0.84 12.37 -13.32
C GLU A 142 -0.44 13.17 -13.01
N ILE A 143 -1.54 12.48 -12.73
CA ILE A 143 -2.85 13.07 -12.41
C ILE A 143 -3.39 12.56 -11.07
N SER A 144 -4.30 13.30 -10.45
CA SER A 144 -4.98 12.84 -9.23
C SER A 144 -6.05 11.78 -9.54
N PRO A 145 -6.43 10.92 -8.57
CA PRO A 145 -7.48 9.92 -8.77
C PRO A 145 -8.80 10.48 -9.29
N SER A 146 -9.21 11.65 -8.81
CA SER A 146 -10.43 12.33 -9.28
C SER A 146 -10.43 12.68 -10.78
N GLN A 147 -9.25 12.76 -11.40
CA GLN A 147 -9.08 13.07 -12.82
C GLN A 147 -9.06 11.82 -13.71
N ILE A 148 -9.11 10.61 -13.13
CA ILE A 148 -9.11 9.35 -13.89
C ILE A 148 -10.43 9.14 -14.65
N GLN A 149 -11.52 9.70 -14.13
CA GLN A 149 -12.83 9.60 -14.75
C GLN A 149 -12.85 10.37 -16.07
N GLY A 150 -13.18 9.67 -17.15
CA GLY A 150 -13.29 10.28 -18.47
C GLY A 150 -12.01 10.28 -19.30
N ARG A 151 -10.88 9.77 -18.76
CA ARG A 151 -9.60 9.64 -19.47
C ARG A 151 -9.73 8.81 -20.74
N ARG A 152 -9.07 9.27 -21.80
CA ARG A 152 -9.13 8.65 -23.13
C ARG A 152 -8.53 7.25 -23.10
N GLU A 153 -7.43 7.09 -22.39
CA GLU A 153 -6.67 5.85 -22.25
C GLU A 153 -7.53 4.69 -21.71
N LEU A 154 -8.46 4.99 -20.81
CA LEU A 154 -9.42 4.03 -20.25
C LEU A 154 -10.66 3.86 -21.14
N LYS A 155 -11.18 4.96 -21.70
CA LYS A 155 -12.35 4.95 -22.61
C LYS A 155 -12.11 4.13 -23.88
N GLU A 156 -10.91 4.26 -24.48
CA GLU A 156 -10.52 3.49 -25.67
C GLU A 156 -10.46 1.99 -25.39
N LYS A 157 -10.26 1.60 -24.13
CA LYS A 157 -10.32 0.20 -23.67
C LYS A 157 -11.73 -0.21 -23.20
N GLY A 158 -12.72 0.67 -23.32
CA GLY A 158 -14.09 0.43 -22.89
C GLY A 158 -14.23 0.29 -21.38
N ILE A 159 -13.33 0.88 -20.59
CA ILE A 159 -13.36 0.84 -19.12
C ILE A 159 -14.15 2.04 -18.58
N CYS A 160 -15.11 1.77 -17.72
CA CYS A 160 -15.81 2.80 -16.94
C CYS A 160 -15.06 3.05 -15.63
N ALA A 161 -14.42 4.21 -15.52
CA ALA A 161 -13.69 4.61 -14.32
C ALA A 161 -14.46 5.65 -13.49
N PHE A 162 -14.51 5.44 -12.18
CA PHE A 162 -15.16 6.34 -11.22
C PHE A 162 -14.23 6.63 -10.04
N TYR A 163 -14.22 7.90 -9.61
CA TYR A 163 -13.67 8.29 -8.33
C TYR A 163 -14.81 8.54 -7.34
N HIS A 164 -14.83 7.77 -6.25
CA HIS A 164 -15.84 7.85 -5.21
C HIS A 164 -15.27 8.59 -4.00
N GLY A 165 -15.36 9.92 -4.04
CA GLY A 165 -14.68 10.81 -3.09
C GLY A 165 -15.26 10.84 -1.66
N ASP A 166 -16.48 10.35 -1.44
CA ASP A 166 -17.09 10.28 -0.11
C ASP A 166 -17.53 8.84 0.19
N TYR A 167 -16.67 8.12 0.89
CA TYR A 167 -16.88 6.72 1.26
C TYR A 167 -17.98 6.51 2.33
N ASN A 168 -18.59 7.58 2.85
CA ASN A 168 -19.72 7.48 3.78
C ASN A 168 -21.07 7.42 3.06
N LEU A 169 -21.10 7.71 1.77
CA LEU A 169 -22.31 7.63 0.94
C LEU A 169 -22.23 6.40 0.01
N PRO A 170 -23.35 5.72 -0.28
CA PRO A 170 -23.33 4.63 -1.23
C PRO A 170 -22.89 5.11 -2.62
N PHE A 171 -22.02 4.34 -3.27
CA PHE A 171 -21.65 4.54 -4.67
C PHE A 171 -22.84 4.27 -5.60
N PHE A 172 -23.12 5.23 -6.48
CA PHE A 172 -24.05 5.08 -7.58
C PHE A 172 -23.33 5.44 -8.87
N GLY A 173 -23.17 4.46 -9.76
CA GLY A 173 -22.57 4.67 -11.08
C GLY A 173 -23.26 3.80 -12.13
N ASP A 174 -23.53 4.40 -13.29
CA ASP A 174 -23.93 3.65 -14.48
C ASP A 174 -22.69 3.30 -15.29
N TYR A 175 -22.41 2.01 -15.41
CA TYR A 175 -21.30 1.47 -16.18
C TYR A 175 -21.77 0.56 -17.31
N GLY A 176 -23.06 0.55 -17.69
CA GLY A 176 -23.55 0.05 -18.99
C GLY A 176 -23.04 -1.32 -19.48
N GLY A 177 -22.67 -2.25 -18.59
CA GLY A 177 -22.04 -3.52 -19.00
C GLY A 177 -20.55 -3.43 -19.40
N HIS A 178 -19.86 -2.34 -19.10
CA HIS A 178 -18.42 -2.15 -19.27
C HIS A 178 -17.62 -2.59 -18.04
N PRO A 179 -16.37 -3.08 -18.16
CA PRO A 179 -15.50 -3.30 -17.01
C PRO A 179 -15.41 -2.04 -16.14
N LEU A 180 -15.44 -2.22 -14.82
CA LEU A 180 -15.51 -1.12 -13.84
C LEU A 180 -14.17 -0.93 -13.14
N LEU A 181 -13.67 0.30 -13.13
CA LEU A 181 -12.61 0.76 -12.22
C LEU A 181 -13.22 1.73 -11.20
N LEU A 182 -13.24 1.35 -9.93
CA LEU A 182 -13.72 2.20 -8.84
C LEU A 182 -12.55 2.57 -7.94
N TRP A 183 -12.32 3.86 -7.74
CA TRP A 183 -11.30 4.37 -6.81
C TRP A 183 -11.97 5.01 -5.61
N SER A 184 -11.57 4.61 -4.41
CA SER A 184 -11.99 5.22 -3.14
C SER A 184 -10.76 5.81 -2.44
N PRO A 185 -10.81 7.04 -1.90
CA PRO A 185 -9.68 7.66 -1.21
C PRO A 185 -9.42 7.09 0.19
N PHE A 186 -10.19 6.09 0.62
CA PHE A 186 -10.03 5.42 1.91
C PHE A 186 -9.05 4.24 1.79
N PRO A 187 -8.19 3.98 2.79
CA PRO A 187 -8.04 4.73 4.06
C PRO A 187 -7.18 6.00 4.02
N ASP A 188 -6.44 6.31 2.94
CA ASP A 188 -5.42 7.38 2.92
C ASP A 188 -5.95 8.75 3.33
N SER A 189 -7.17 9.10 2.90
CA SER A 189 -7.81 10.36 3.25
C SER A 189 -7.89 10.59 4.76
N THR A 190 -7.92 9.53 5.56
CA THR A 190 -7.98 9.59 7.03
C THR A 190 -6.61 9.84 7.69
N TYR A 191 -5.50 9.63 6.99
CA TYR A 191 -4.14 9.84 7.56
C TYR A 191 -3.79 11.32 7.76
N ARG A 192 -4.63 12.21 7.25
CA ARG A 192 -4.55 13.66 7.48
C ARG A 192 -5.41 14.11 8.65
N ASP A 193 -6.26 13.25 9.19
CA ASP A 193 -7.14 13.56 10.31
C ASP A 193 -6.34 13.80 11.58
N SER A 194 -6.93 14.57 12.50
CA SER A 194 -6.33 14.84 13.81
C SER A 194 -6.09 13.58 14.64
N GLY A 195 -6.84 12.50 14.35
CA GLY A 195 -6.68 11.17 14.94
C GLY A 195 -5.40 10.44 14.52
N ALA A 196 -4.86 10.71 13.33
CA ALA A 196 -3.73 9.99 12.73
C ALA A 196 -2.38 10.18 13.45
N LYS A 197 -2.36 11.01 14.51
CA LYS A 197 -1.23 11.12 15.46
C LYS A 197 -1.28 10.09 16.59
N PHE A 198 -2.35 9.31 16.68
CA PHE A 198 -2.59 8.32 17.73
C PHE A 198 -2.71 6.90 17.16
N VAL A 199 -2.34 5.92 17.96
CA VAL A 199 -2.42 4.49 17.59
C VAL A 199 -3.87 4.03 17.42
N SER A 200 -4.80 4.58 18.19
CA SER A 200 -6.24 4.29 18.09
C SER A 200 -6.85 4.65 16.73
N HIS A 201 -6.17 5.46 15.91
CA HIS A 201 -6.61 5.73 14.54
C HIS A 201 -6.76 4.45 13.71
N PHE A 202 -5.89 3.45 13.93
CA PHE A 202 -5.99 2.16 13.25
C PHE A 202 -7.28 1.41 13.62
N GLU A 203 -7.70 1.48 14.89
CA GLU A 203 -8.98 0.91 15.32
C GLU A 203 -10.16 1.62 14.66
N ASN A 204 -10.07 2.94 14.50
CA ASN A 204 -11.09 3.72 13.79
C ASN A 204 -11.19 3.32 12.31
N ILE A 205 -10.05 3.18 11.61
CA ILE A 205 -10.02 2.69 10.23
C ILE A 205 -10.77 1.36 10.12
N HIS A 206 -10.45 0.41 11.01
CA HIS A 206 -11.11 -0.90 11.03
C HIS A 206 -12.61 -0.83 11.36
N ALA A 207 -13.03 0.11 12.20
CA ALA A 207 -14.45 0.35 12.46
C ALA A 207 -15.19 0.91 11.23
N PHE A 208 -14.54 1.77 10.43
CA PHE A 208 -15.15 2.35 9.23
C PHE A 208 -15.13 1.41 8.01
N PHE A 209 -14.32 0.35 8.02
CA PHE A 209 -14.21 -0.59 6.90
C PHE A 209 -15.55 -1.19 6.47
N GLU A 210 -16.44 -1.49 7.42
CA GLU A 210 -17.77 -2.02 7.10
C GLU A 210 -18.61 -1.00 6.32
N THR A 211 -18.59 0.26 6.72
CA THR A 211 -19.26 1.36 6.01
C THR A 211 -18.69 1.54 4.60
N VAL A 212 -17.36 1.61 4.47
CA VAL A 212 -16.67 1.76 3.19
C VAL A 212 -17.03 0.59 2.26
N TRP A 213 -17.00 -0.64 2.78
CA TRP A 213 -17.33 -1.84 2.03
C TRP A 213 -18.79 -1.86 1.55
N MET A 214 -19.73 -1.52 2.44
CA MET A 214 -21.15 -1.40 2.12
C MET A 214 -21.38 -0.35 1.04
N ASN A 215 -20.67 0.77 1.11
CA ASN A 215 -20.83 1.89 0.19
C ASN A 215 -20.07 1.74 -1.13
N THR A 216 -19.09 0.85 -1.21
CA THR A 216 -18.30 0.61 -2.43
C THR A 216 -18.58 -0.77 -3.00
N VAL A 217 -17.91 -1.80 -2.50
CA VAL A 217 -17.90 -3.16 -3.08
C VAL A 217 -19.29 -3.79 -3.13
N GLN A 218 -20.15 -3.57 -2.13
CA GLN A 218 -21.53 -4.12 -2.16
C GLN A 218 -22.45 -3.37 -3.14
N GLN A 219 -22.12 -2.14 -3.51
CA GLN A 219 -22.89 -1.37 -4.51
C GLN A 219 -22.59 -1.82 -5.94
N ILE A 220 -21.51 -2.56 -6.16
CA ILE A 220 -21.16 -3.11 -7.47
C ILE A 220 -22.17 -4.20 -7.88
N LYS A 221 -22.91 -3.96 -8.96
CA LYS A 221 -23.91 -4.87 -9.56
C LYS A 221 -23.44 -5.43 -10.90
N GLY A 222 -23.87 -6.64 -11.24
CA GLY A 222 -23.56 -7.25 -12.54
C GLY A 222 -22.09 -7.59 -12.79
N LYS A 223 -21.24 -7.54 -11.75
CA LYS A 223 -19.84 -7.96 -11.79
C LYS A 223 -19.69 -9.26 -11.03
N ARG A 224 -19.09 -10.26 -11.68
CA ARG A 224 -18.81 -11.56 -11.09
C ARG A 224 -17.44 -11.58 -10.45
N ASN A 225 -16.44 -11.01 -11.13
CA ASN A 225 -15.05 -11.06 -10.74
C ASN A 225 -14.58 -9.68 -10.28
N VAL A 226 -14.18 -9.54 -9.02
CA VAL A 226 -13.76 -8.27 -8.43
C VAL A 226 -12.36 -8.41 -7.87
N VAL A 227 -11.44 -7.50 -8.23
CA VAL A 227 -10.14 -7.35 -7.58
C VAL A 227 -10.20 -6.17 -6.61
N ILE A 228 -9.78 -6.39 -5.37
CA ILE A 228 -9.51 -5.33 -4.39
C ILE A 228 -8.00 -5.15 -4.30
N THR A 229 -7.53 -3.92 -4.49
CA THR A 229 -6.10 -3.57 -4.42
C THR A 229 -5.89 -2.15 -3.91
N SER A 230 -4.63 -1.71 -3.90
CA SER A 230 -4.22 -0.38 -3.48
C SER A 230 -3.28 0.24 -4.50
N ASP A 231 -3.11 1.55 -4.43
CA ASP A 231 -2.05 2.27 -5.12
C ASP A 231 -0.73 2.22 -4.32
N HIS A 232 -0.80 2.38 -3.00
CA HIS A 232 0.31 2.19 -2.06
C HIS A 232 -0.17 1.65 -0.71
N GLY A 233 0.76 1.19 0.12
CA GLY A 233 0.49 0.97 1.53
C GLY A 233 0.96 2.17 2.36
N TYR A 234 1.23 1.94 3.64
CA TYR A 234 1.74 2.98 4.53
C TYR A 234 2.65 2.40 5.61
N ILE A 235 3.56 3.25 6.08
CA ILE A 235 4.35 3.01 7.28
C ILE A 235 3.63 3.55 8.51
N PHE A 236 3.78 2.85 9.64
CA PHE A 236 3.32 3.29 10.95
C PHE A 236 4.51 3.59 11.86
N PHE A 237 4.63 4.85 12.29
CA PHE A 237 5.70 5.38 13.15
C PHE A 237 5.29 5.50 14.62
N GLY A 238 4.53 4.53 15.13
CA GLY A 238 4.28 4.40 16.56
C GLY A 238 5.57 4.28 17.38
N THR A 239 5.45 4.37 18.71
CA THR A 239 6.60 4.32 19.62
C THR A 239 7.46 3.08 19.37
N GLY A 240 8.74 3.28 19.04
CA GLY A 240 9.69 2.19 18.78
C GLY A 240 9.61 1.56 17.40
N MET A 241 8.82 2.13 16.47
CA MET A 241 8.61 1.59 15.12
C MET A 241 9.45 2.29 14.04
N ASP A 242 10.35 3.19 14.42
CA ASP A 242 11.36 3.79 13.56
C ASP A 242 12.75 3.19 13.82
N PHE A 243 13.62 3.20 12.79
CA PHE A 243 14.99 2.79 13.00
C PHE A 243 15.77 3.85 13.77
N VAL A 244 16.59 3.39 14.70
CA VAL A 244 17.51 4.26 15.44
C VAL A 244 18.70 4.61 14.54
N ARG A 245 18.99 5.91 14.43
CA ARG A 245 20.15 6.48 13.73
C ARG A 245 20.79 7.56 14.60
N SER A 246 22.06 7.85 14.32
CA SER A 246 22.75 8.95 15.01
C SER A 246 22.12 10.29 14.67
N GLN A 247 22.33 11.29 15.55
CA GLN A 247 21.79 12.64 15.31
C GLN A 247 22.35 13.29 14.04
N VAL A 248 23.59 12.95 13.66
CA VAL A 248 24.23 13.47 12.45
C VAL A 248 23.54 12.92 11.20
N GLU A 249 23.29 11.61 11.17
CA GLU A 249 22.57 10.96 10.06
C GLU A 249 21.14 11.50 9.93
N VAL A 250 20.40 11.55 11.04
CA VAL A 250 19.02 12.07 11.05
C VAL A 250 18.96 13.52 10.61
N LYS A 251 19.92 14.36 11.01
CA LYS A 251 19.98 15.77 10.61
C LYS A 251 20.15 15.91 9.09
N ALA A 252 21.09 15.17 8.49
CA ALA A 252 21.32 15.22 7.04
C ALA A 252 20.07 14.76 6.26
N LEU A 253 19.39 13.71 6.73
CA LEU A 253 18.15 13.24 6.12
C LEU A 253 17.01 14.27 6.28
N ASN A 254 16.88 14.91 7.44
CA ASN A 254 15.87 15.95 7.66
C ASN A 254 16.08 17.18 6.78
N GLU A 255 17.32 17.64 6.60
CA GLU A 255 17.65 18.78 5.74
C GLU A 255 17.27 18.52 4.28
N TYR A 256 17.46 17.28 3.83
CA TYR A 256 17.15 16.90 2.45
C TYR A 256 15.67 16.58 2.22
N PHE A 257 15.08 15.67 3.01
CA PHE A 257 13.73 15.15 2.80
C PHE A 257 12.63 15.94 3.54
N GLY A 258 12.95 16.62 4.64
CA GLY A 258 11.93 17.28 5.46
C GLY A 258 10.93 16.27 6.02
N ASN A 259 9.63 16.46 5.73
CA ASN A 259 8.58 15.51 6.11
C ASN A 259 8.33 14.41 5.07
N GLU A 260 8.83 14.58 3.84
CA GLU A 260 8.61 13.68 2.73
C GLU A 260 9.46 12.43 2.87
N ARG A 261 9.09 11.38 2.13
CA ARG A 261 9.86 10.13 2.06
C ARG A 261 10.60 9.97 0.73
N TRP A 262 10.40 10.90 -0.19
CA TRP A 262 11.14 10.99 -1.44
C TRP A 262 11.27 12.45 -1.87
N ILE A 263 12.24 12.73 -2.75
CA ILE A 263 12.43 14.04 -3.39
C ILE A 263 12.89 13.81 -4.83
N SER A 264 12.30 14.55 -5.78
CA SER A 264 12.80 14.63 -7.16
C SER A 264 14.22 15.20 -7.21
N LEU A 265 15.12 14.53 -7.91
CA LEU A 265 16.50 14.97 -8.14
C LEU A 265 16.54 16.24 -9.01
N ALA A 266 15.50 16.53 -9.79
CA ALA A 266 15.38 17.81 -10.49
C ALA A 266 15.19 18.98 -9.51
N LYS A 267 14.50 18.75 -8.39
CA LYS A 267 14.24 19.76 -7.35
C LYS A 267 15.42 19.90 -6.38
N LYS A 268 16.02 18.78 -5.96
CA LYS A 268 17.23 18.75 -5.12
C LYS A 268 18.22 17.74 -5.70
N PRO A 269 19.27 18.15 -6.42
CA PRO A 269 20.13 17.22 -7.16
C PRO A 269 21.19 16.50 -6.30
N ALA A 270 21.40 16.91 -5.05
CA ALA A 270 22.46 16.40 -4.18
C ALA A 270 21.90 15.67 -2.94
N PRO A 271 21.42 14.42 -3.08
CA PRO A 271 21.01 13.62 -1.93
C PRO A 271 22.20 13.36 -0.99
N PRO A 272 21.96 13.22 0.33
CA PRO A 272 23.02 12.91 1.28
C PRO A 272 23.60 11.52 1.00
N ALA A 273 24.90 11.37 1.20
CA ALA A 273 25.56 10.06 1.17
C ALA A 273 25.13 9.26 2.42
N SER A 274 24.16 8.37 2.27
CA SER A 274 23.57 7.62 3.36
C SER A 274 23.09 6.26 2.87
N ASP A 275 23.35 5.22 3.66
CA ASP A 275 22.84 3.86 3.44
C ASP A 275 21.33 3.77 3.65
N ASP A 276 20.65 4.83 4.06
CA ASP A 276 19.20 4.89 4.17
C ASP A 276 18.53 5.51 2.94
N VAL A 277 19.31 5.95 1.95
CA VAL A 277 18.79 6.57 0.72
C VAL A 277 18.96 5.62 -0.45
N TYR A 278 17.88 5.45 -1.21
CA TYR A 278 17.88 4.81 -2.52
C TYR A 278 17.79 5.88 -3.61
N ILE A 279 18.65 5.79 -4.62
CA ILE A 279 18.65 6.71 -5.76
C ILE A 279 18.16 5.94 -6.99
N ASP A 280 16.95 6.25 -7.44
CA ASP A 280 16.45 5.76 -8.71
C ASP A 280 16.85 6.72 -9.82
N ASN A 281 17.92 6.36 -10.54
CA ASN A 281 18.44 7.16 -11.65
C ASN A 281 17.56 7.16 -12.89
N LEU A 282 16.69 6.16 -13.05
CA LEU A 282 15.76 6.10 -14.18
C LEU A 282 14.63 7.10 -13.97
N ARG A 283 14.05 7.10 -12.77
CA ARG A 283 12.94 7.97 -12.38
C ARG A 283 13.36 9.33 -11.83
N LYS A 284 14.67 9.54 -11.64
CA LYS A 284 15.27 10.78 -11.13
C LYS A 284 14.73 11.17 -9.75
N VAL A 285 14.66 10.21 -8.84
CA VAL A 285 14.20 10.43 -7.46
C VAL A 285 15.19 9.88 -6.44
N ALA A 286 15.29 10.53 -5.29
CA ALA A 286 15.90 9.99 -4.08
C ALA A 286 14.79 9.60 -3.12
N ILE A 287 14.88 8.41 -2.52
CA ILE A 287 13.81 7.81 -1.69
C ILE A 287 14.41 7.25 -0.40
N ILE A 288 13.68 7.41 0.72
CA ILE A 288 14.04 6.83 2.01
C ILE A 288 13.74 5.33 2.03
N LYS A 289 14.72 4.53 2.44
CA LYS A 289 14.58 3.08 2.65
C LYS A 289 14.05 2.77 4.05
N GLY A 290 13.23 1.72 4.13
CA GLY A 290 12.77 1.16 5.41
C GLY A 290 12.12 2.20 6.32
N ARG A 291 12.35 2.08 7.62
CA ARG A 291 11.60 2.82 8.64
C ARG A 291 12.33 4.01 9.22
N ILE A 292 12.99 4.81 8.39
CA ILE A 292 13.57 6.07 8.87
C ILE A 292 12.49 7.13 9.03
N LYS A 293 12.38 7.66 10.25
CA LYS A 293 11.50 8.79 10.56
C LYS A 293 12.26 10.10 10.43
N THR A 294 12.05 10.79 9.31
CA THR A 294 12.45 12.19 9.17
C THR A 294 11.45 13.10 9.87
N LYS A 295 11.95 14.20 10.42
CA LYS A 295 11.19 15.23 11.12
C LYS A 295 11.51 16.57 10.50
N SER A 296 10.49 17.28 10.02
CA SER A 296 10.56 18.73 9.89
C SER A 296 9.71 19.41 10.96
N THR A 297 9.96 20.70 11.17
CA THR A 297 9.17 21.57 12.05
C THR A 297 7.77 21.78 11.46
N GLY A 298 6.71 21.32 12.10
CA GLY A 298 5.31 21.58 11.70
C GLY A 298 4.32 20.45 12.03
N GLU A 299 3.03 20.68 11.79
CA GLU A 299 1.93 19.75 12.11
C GLU A 299 2.08 18.37 11.45
N GLY A 300 2.67 18.31 10.24
CA GLY A 300 2.90 17.04 9.52
C GLY A 300 3.95 16.12 10.16
N GLY A 301 4.82 16.64 11.04
CA GLY A 301 5.87 15.85 11.71
C GLY A 301 5.34 14.92 12.81
N ALA A 302 4.11 15.17 13.30
CA ALA A 302 3.47 14.38 14.36
C ALA A 302 2.64 13.20 13.83
N ARG A 303 2.45 13.09 12.51
CA ARG A 303 1.66 12.01 11.90
C ARG A 303 2.38 10.68 12.05
N LEU A 304 1.63 9.64 12.44
CA LEU A 304 2.17 8.28 12.56
C LEU A 304 2.13 7.52 11.23
N TYR A 305 1.23 7.90 10.32
CA TYR A 305 1.01 7.23 9.04
C TYR A 305 1.65 8.06 7.92
N LYS A 306 2.52 7.44 7.12
CA LYS A 306 3.18 8.06 5.95
C LYS A 306 3.32 7.06 4.81
N HIS A 307 3.54 7.57 3.60
CA HIS A 307 3.89 6.77 2.41
C HIS A 307 4.92 7.52 1.56
N GLY A 308 5.25 6.99 0.37
CA GLY A 308 6.20 7.58 -0.57
C GLY A 308 7.63 7.02 -0.48
N GLY A 309 7.93 6.21 0.55
CA GLY A 309 9.22 5.57 0.76
C GLY A 309 9.33 4.15 0.20
N LEU A 310 10.47 3.51 0.47
CA LEU A 310 10.75 2.10 0.16
C LEU A 310 10.76 1.25 1.43
N SER A 311 9.62 1.16 2.12
CA SER A 311 9.39 0.09 3.12
C SER A 311 8.53 -1.02 2.53
N LEU A 312 8.60 -2.22 3.10
CA LEU A 312 7.74 -3.35 2.74
C LEU A 312 6.26 -2.97 2.87
N MET A 313 5.91 -2.19 3.89
CA MET A 313 4.52 -1.84 4.19
C MET A 313 3.97 -0.68 3.34
N GLU A 314 4.84 0.07 2.67
CA GLU A 314 4.47 1.06 1.65
C GLU A 314 4.40 0.42 0.26
N MET A 315 5.37 -0.45 -0.06
CA MET A 315 5.56 -0.98 -1.39
C MET A 315 4.76 -2.25 -1.68
N ILE A 316 4.54 -3.14 -0.70
CA ILE A 316 3.78 -4.36 -0.94
C ILE A 316 2.30 -4.09 -0.67
N ILE A 317 1.52 -4.14 -1.74
CA ILE A 317 0.09 -3.81 -1.74
C ILE A 317 -0.78 -5.05 -1.88
N PRO A 318 -1.98 -5.09 -1.28
CA PRO A 318 -2.91 -6.21 -1.43
C PRO A 318 -3.31 -6.47 -2.88
N TRP A 319 -3.53 -7.74 -3.20
CA TRP A 319 -4.21 -8.19 -4.42
C TRP A 319 -5.18 -9.30 -4.03
N ILE A 320 -6.46 -8.98 -3.91
CA ILE A 320 -7.49 -9.91 -3.43
C ILE A 320 -8.50 -10.10 -4.55
N GLU A 321 -8.65 -11.34 -5.02
CA GLU A 321 -9.65 -11.70 -6.03
C GLU A 321 -10.88 -12.29 -5.35
N LEU A 322 -12.03 -11.77 -5.78
CA LEU A 322 -13.34 -12.12 -5.26
C LEU A 322 -14.23 -12.57 -6.41
N GLU A 323 -15.02 -13.60 -6.14
CA GLU A 323 -16.09 -14.05 -7.02
C GLU A 323 -17.43 -13.91 -6.29
N LYS A 324 -18.40 -13.25 -6.92
CA LYS A 324 -19.75 -13.13 -6.36
C LYS A 324 -20.48 -14.48 -6.47
N LYS A 325 -20.99 -15.00 -5.35
CA LYS A 325 -21.82 -16.21 -5.36
C LYS A 325 -23.11 -15.91 -6.14
N LEU A 326 -23.44 -16.79 -7.08
CA LEU A 326 -24.68 -16.73 -7.87
C LEU A 326 -25.92 -16.98 -7.02
#